data_AF-A0A7V1SKS7-F1
#
_entry.id   AF-A0A7V1SKS7-F1
#
_cell.length_a   1.000
_cell.length_b   1.000
_cell.length_c   1.000
_cell.angle_alpha   90.00
_cell.angle_beta   90.00
_cell.angle_gamma   90.00
#
_symmetry.space_group_name_H-M   'P 1'
#
loop_
_entity.id
_entity.type
_entity.pdbx_description
1 polymer ?
#
loop_
_entity_poly.entity_id
_entity_poly.type
_entity_poly.pdbx_seq_one_letter_code
_entity_poly.pdbx_strand_id
1 'polypeptide(L)'
;LYAVAVGVAQSFVNFEAPSLMEYLLKPGVSVFISLALGSVMGCLVRLVARRAAGRDAMLGITMGAIFITGGLASSLEVHPLLANMMAGFVVVNFARHHQDIFAVVEQIEEPIFGIFFTLAGAHLDLKLIESAGLLSLAISIGRFAGKLLGSRLGAEISDAPPPVKRYLGYALLPTAGVAVGLVLEAQATFGAGEFTRIMVSGVLGSVIISEILTPFMMRHSLFKAGEASPGVSGKS
;
A
#
# COMPACT_ATOMS: atom_id res chain seq x y z
N LEU A 1 -2.05 10.94 2.37
CA LEU A 1 -3.27 10.91 1.51
C LEU A 1 -4.45 10.25 2.22
N TYR A 2 -4.33 8.99 2.69
CA TYR A 2 -5.40 8.34 3.45
C TYR A 2 -5.86 9.15 4.68
N ALA A 3 -4.95 9.57 5.57
CA ALA A 3 -5.28 10.43 6.72
C ALA A 3 -6.04 11.70 6.34
N VAL A 4 -5.60 12.37 5.27
CA VAL A 4 -6.23 13.61 4.79
C VAL A 4 -7.64 13.30 4.25
N ALA A 5 -7.80 12.21 3.51
CA ALA A 5 -9.10 11.78 2.98
C ALA A 5 -10.08 11.39 4.10
N VAL A 6 -9.62 10.69 5.14
CA VAL A 6 -10.44 10.36 6.32
C VAL A 6 -10.86 11.63 7.05
N GLY A 7 -9.93 12.58 7.28
CA GLY A 7 -10.25 13.85 7.92
C GLY A 7 -11.29 14.67 7.13
N VAL A 8 -11.14 14.75 5.80
CA VAL A 8 -12.13 15.40 4.93
C VAL A 8 -13.47 14.68 4.98
N ALA A 9 -13.47 13.34 4.91
CA ALA A 9 -14.70 12.54 4.98
C ALA A 9 -15.44 12.73 6.32
N GLN A 10 -14.72 12.77 7.44
CA GLN A 10 -15.31 13.02 8.77
C GLN A 10 -15.94 14.41 8.87
N SER A 11 -15.36 15.43 8.25
CA SER A 11 -15.96 16.77 8.23
C SER A 11 -17.26 16.83 7.42
N PHE A 12 -17.34 16.08 6.31
CA PHE A 12 -18.59 15.95 5.55
C PHE A 12 -19.66 15.16 6.31
N VAL A 13 -19.27 14.17 7.13
CA VAL A 13 -20.20 13.35 7.91
C VAL A 13 -20.69 14.08 9.17
N ASN A 14 -19.82 14.82 9.85
CA ASN A 14 -20.12 15.46 11.13
C ASN A 14 -20.63 16.92 11.00
N PHE A 15 -20.65 17.50 9.80
CA PHE A 15 -21.07 18.89 9.52
C PHE A 15 -20.35 19.97 10.36
N GLU A 16 -19.20 19.65 10.94
CA GLU A 16 -18.33 20.61 11.60
C GLU A 16 -17.22 21.08 10.65
N ALA A 17 -16.93 22.38 10.66
CA ALA A 17 -15.83 22.99 9.91
C ALA A 17 -14.63 23.19 10.84
N PRO A 18 -13.73 22.19 11.00
CA PRO A 18 -12.54 22.37 11.82
C PRO A 18 -11.57 23.35 11.14
N SER A 19 -10.77 24.00 11.97
CA SER A 19 -9.83 25.04 11.54
C SER A 19 -8.78 24.49 10.54
N LEU A 20 -8.34 25.31 9.58
CA LEU A 20 -7.28 24.98 8.61
C LEU A 20 -6.00 24.42 9.27
N MET A 21 -5.72 24.88 10.49
CA MET A 21 -4.60 24.47 11.32
C MET A 21 -4.73 23.00 11.75
N GLU A 22 -5.92 22.56 12.19
CA GLU A 22 -6.17 21.16 12.55
C GLU A 22 -6.16 20.21 11.34
N TYR A 23 -6.58 20.69 10.17
CA TYR A 23 -6.63 19.91 8.93
C TYR A 23 -5.26 19.50 8.39
N LEU A 24 -4.24 20.34 8.56
CA LEU A 24 -2.90 20.11 8.02
C LEU A 24 -1.91 19.61 9.08
N LEU A 25 -1.97 20.11 10.31
CA LEU A 25 -0.99 19.74 11.34
C LEU A 25 -1.20 18.34 11.90
N LYS A 26 -2.44 17.92 12.18
CA LYS A 26 -2.68 16.57 12.74
C LYS A 26 -2.20 15.45 11.80
N PRO A 27 -2.53 15.47 10.49
CA PRO A 27 -2.00 14.48 9.55
C PRO A 27 -0.49 14.60 9.33
N GLY A 28 0.05 15.82 9.30
CA GLY A 28 1.49 16.04 9.09
C GLY A 28 2.33 15.46 10.24
N VAL A 29 1.91 15.70 11.47
CA VAL A 29 2.57 15.18 12.67
C VAL A 29 2.45 13.66 12.76
N SER A 30 1.27 13.09 12.47
CA SER A 30 1.10 11.62 12.51
C SER A 30 1.97 10.91 11.47
N VAL A 31 2.12 11.50 10.28
CA VAL A 31 3.06 11.03 9.25
C VAL A 31 4.49 11.07 9.77
N PHE A 32 4.92 12.21 10.34
CA PHE A 32 6.28 12.35 10.86
C PHE A 32 6.60 11.36 11.99
N ILE A 33 5.67 11.18 12.93
CA ILE A 33 5.81 10.21 14.03
C ILE A 33 5.87 8.78 13.47
N SER A 34 5.03 8.43 12.49
CA SER A 34 5.06 7.11 11.85
C SER A 34 6.41 6.84 11.19
N LEU A 35 6.95 7.83 10.47
CA LEU A 35 8.26 7.72 9.84
C LEU A 35 9.37 7.58 10.88
N ALA A 36 9.36 8.40 11.94
CA ALA A 36 10.33 8.33 13.02
C ALA A 36 10.30 6.96 13.73
N LEU A 37 9.11 6.47 14.07
CA LEU A 37 8.90 5.15 14.67
C LEU A 37 9.45 4.04 13.78
N GLY A 38 9.10 4.07 12.49
CA GLY A 38 9.59 3.11 11.50
C GLY A 38 11.11 3.15 11.34
N SER A 39 11.71 4.35 11.33
CA SER A 39 13.17 4.49 11.28
C SER A 39 13.88 3.86 12.48
N VAL A 40 13.35 4.12 13.69
CA VAL A 40 13.88 3.52 14.92
C VAL A 40 13.75 2.00 14.87
N MET A 41 12.58 1.49 14.51
CA MET A 41 12.33 0.05 14.44
C MET A 41 13.16 -0.65 13.36
N GLY A 42 13.32 -0.05 12.18
CA GLY A 42 14.19 -0.59 11.13
C GLY A 42 15.66 -0.64 11.56
N CYS A 43 16.12 0.36 12.32
CA CYS A 43 17.45 0.36 12.92
C CYS A 43 17.60 -0.75 13.97
N LEU A 44 16.58 -0.97 14.81
CA LEU A 44 16.56 -2.06 15.78
C LEU A 44 16.61 -3.43 15.09
N VAL A 45 15.80 -3.64 14.05
CA VAL A 45 15.84 -4.86 13.23
C VAL A 45 17.24 -5.07 12.66
N ARG A 46 17.85 -4.03 12.09
CA ARG A 46 19.23 -4.09 11.59
C ARG A 46 20.24 -4.53 12.65
N LEU A 47 20.10 -4.09 13.90
CA LEU A 47 21.01 -4.44 14.99
C LEU A 47 20.77 -5.86 15.49
N VAL A 48 19.51 -6.27 15.65
CA VAL A 48 19.13 -7.57 16.19
C VAL A 48 19.34 -8.68 15.14
N ALA A 49 19.01 -8.43 13.87
CA ALA A 49 19.18 -9.38 12.77
C ALA A 49 20.65 -9.81 12.57
N ARG A 50 21.63 -8.97 12.97
CA ARG A 50 23.06 -9.36 12.95
C ARG A 50 23.38 -10.50 13.92
N ARG A 51 22.55 -10.73 14.93
CA ARG A 51 22.71 -11.80 15.93
C ARG A 51 21.80 -13.00 15.65
N ALA A 52 20.97 -12.93 14.61
CA ALA A 52 20.08 -14.02 14.25
C ALA A 52 20.89 -15.20 13.71
N ALA A 53 20.76 -16.36 14.34
CA ALA A 53 21.35 -17.61 13.86
C ALA A 53 20.25 -18.46 13.19
N GLY A 54 20.15 -18.36 11.86
CA GLY A 54 19.23 -19.15 11.05
C GLY A 54 17.95 -18.42 10.63
N ARG A 55 17.21 -19.05 9.70
CA ARG A 55 16.00 -18.46 9.06
C ARG A 55 14.84 -18.32 10.05
N ASP A 56 14.62 -19.29 10.93
CA ASP A 56 13.51 -19.25 11.90
C ASP A 56 13.67 -18.08 12.90
N ALA A 57 14.89 -17.85 13.38
CA ALA A 57 15.21 -16.70 14.22
C ALA A 57 14.99 -15.38 13.47
N MET A 58 15.39 -15.31 12.20
CA MET A 58 15.18 -14.14 11.34
C MET A 58 13.69 -13.86 11.14
N LEU A 59 12.88 -14.90 10.88
CA LEU A 59 11.43 -14.79 10.73
C LEU A 59 10.79 -14.27 12.01
N GLY A 60 11.17 -14.82 13.17
CA GLY A 60 10.68 -14.36 14.47
C GLY A 60 11.03 -12.91 14.77
N ILE A 61 12.27 -12.47 14.49
CA ILE A 61 12.69 -11.08 14.66
C ILE A 61 11.88 -10.15 13.73
N THR A 62 11.69 -10.55 12.48
CA THR A 62 11.03 -9.71 11.48
C THR A 62 9.53 -9.61 11.74
N MET A 63 8.87 -10.72 12.07
CA MET A 63 7.47 -10.74 12.51
C MET A 63 7.26 -9.95 13.79
N GLY A 64 8.10 -10.17 14.79
CA GLY A 64 8.06 -9.41 16.04
C GLY A 64 8.20 -7.91 15.79
N ALA A 65 9.12 -7.51 14.91
CA ALA A 65 9.28 -6.10 14.54
C ALA A 65 8.05 -5.54 13.83
N ILE A 66 7.44 -6.28 12.90
CA ILE A 66 6.23 -5.85 12.18
C ILE A 66 5.05 -5.66 13.17
N PHE A 67 4.82 -6.63 14.05
CA PHE A 67 3.75 -6.56 15.04
C PHE A 67 4.00 -5.47 16.10
N ILE A 68 5.23 -5.33 16.59
CA ILE A 68 5.59 -4.28 17.55
C ILE A 68 5.45 -2.90 16.90
N THR A 69 5.99 -2.71 15.70
CA THR A 69 5.88 -1.44 14.98
C THR A 69 4.42 -1.09 14.71
N GLY A 70 3.63 -2.06 14.24
CA GLY A 70 2.20 -1.89 14.01
C GLY A 70 1.42 -1.59 15.29
N GLY A 71 1.65 -2.35 16.35
CA GLY A 71 0.99 -2.18 17.64
C GLY A 71 1.34 -0.86 18.32
N LEU A 72 2.60 -0.44 18.28
CA LEU A 72 3.04 0.87 18.78
C LEU A 72 2.44 1.99 17.94
N ALA A 73 2.43 1.86 16.61
CA ALA A 73 1.81 2.86 15.74
C ALA A 73 0.31 3.01 16.05
N SER A 74 -0.41 1.90 16.18
CA SER A 74 -1.83 1.92 16.55
C SER A 74 -2.07 2.52 17.95
N SER A 75 -1.21 2.20 18.92
CA SER A 75 -1.31 2.74 20.29
C SER A 75 -1.03 4.25 20.36
N LEU A 76 -0.20 4.76 19.45
CA LEU A 76 0.10 6.19 19.30
C LEU A 76 -0.91 6.90 18.39
N GLU A 77 -1.95 6.20 17.91
CA GLU A 77 -2.94 6.72 16.94
C GLU A 77 -2.31 7.25 15.65
N VAL A 78 -1.18 6.66 15.24
CA VAL A 78 -0.48 6.96 13.98
C VAL A 78 -0.60 5.80 12.99
N HIS A 79 -0.03 5.94 11.80
CA HIS A 79 -0.29 5.03 10.68
C HIS A 79 0.59 3.77 10.72
N PRO A 80 0.02 2.59 11.03
CA PRO A 80 0.81 1.36 11.16
C PRO A 80 1.47 0.93 9.85
N LEU A 81 0.77 1.13 8.73
CA LEU A 81 1.29 0.84 7.40
C LEU A 81 2.53 1.68 7.10
N LEU A 82 2.45 2.99 7.35
CA LEU A 82 3.54 3.92 7.03
C LEU A 82 4.76 3.65 7.92
N ALA A 83 4.55 3.35 9.20
CA ALA A 83 5.63 3.00 10.11
C ALA A 83 6.35 1.71 9.68
N ASN A 84 5.60 0.67 9.31
CA ASN A 84 6.17 -0.58 8.81
C ASN A 84 6.89 -0.41 7.47
N MET A 85 6.34 0.39 6.55
CA MET A 85 7.02 0.72 5.29
C MET A 85 8.35 1.43 5.52
N MET A 86 8.40 2.38 6.46
CA MET A 86 9.65 3.08 6.79
C MET A 86 10.66 2.16 7.47
N ALA A 87 10.21 1.22 8.31
CA ALA A 87 11.08 0.18 8.87
C ALA A 87 11.70 -0.69 7.77
N GLY A 88 10.90 -1.17 6.80
CA GLY A 88 11.38 -1.91 5.64
C GLY A 88 12.35 -1.09 4.77
N PHE A 89 12.05 0.20 4.55
CA PHE A 89 12.95 1.12 3.85
C PHE A 89 14.32 1.26 4.54
N VAL A 90 14.34 1.38 5.87
CA VAL A 90 15.61 1.42 6.62
C VAL A 90 16.35 0.07 6.55
N VAL A 91 15.63 -1.04 6.63
CA VAL A 91 16.24 -2.38 6.51
C VAL A 91 16.89 -2.57 5.14
N VAL A 92 16.18 -2.28 4.04
CA VAL A 92 16.73 -2.49 2.68
C VAL A 92 17.95 -1.60 2.40
N ASN A 93 17.97 -0.37 2.93
CA ASN A 93 19.08 0.56 2.68
C ASN A 93 20.28 0.38 3.61
N PHE A 94 20.07 -0.11 4.84
CA PHE A 94 21.13 -0.12 5.87
C PHE A 94 21.48 -1.50 6.43
N ALA A 95 20.65 -2.53 6.23
CA ALA A 95 20.95 -3.89 6.69
C ALA A 95 21.77 -4.67 5.65
N ARG A 96 22.83 -5.34 6.11
CA ARG A 96 23.71 -6.15 5.26
C ARG A 96 23.01 -7.39 4.72
N HIS A 97 22.20 -8.06 5.55
CA HIS A 97 21.47 -9.29 5.22
C HIS A 97 20.00 -9.00 4.90
N HIS A 98 19.71 -7.89 4.20
CA HIS A 98 18.33 -7.52 3.88
C HIS A 98 17.64 -8.61 3.05
N GLN A 99 18.34 -9.26 2.11
CA GLN A 99 17.78 -10.34 1.30
C GLN A 99 17.26 -11.51 2.15
N ASP A 100 17.99 -11.92 3.19
CA ASP A 100 17.55 -12.99 4.09
C ASP A 100 16.33 -12.57 4.92
N ILE A 101 16.26 -11.30 5.33
CA ILE A 101 15.12 -10.72 6.06
C ILE A 101 13.87 -10.69 5.17
N PHE A 102 14.00 -10.27 3.91
CA PHE A 102 12.86 -10.23 2.98
C PHE A 102 12.44 -11.64 2.55
N ALA A 103 13.37 -12.55 2.32
CA ALA A 103 13.06 -13.93 1.92
C ALA A 103 12.23 -14.70 2.97
N VAL A 104 12.41 -14.42 4.26
CA VAL A 104 11.56 -15.04 5.31
C VAL A 104 10.18 -14.40 5.41
N VAL A 105 10.02 -13.14 5.00
CA VAL A 105 8.73 -12.45 4.93
C VAL A 105 7.94 -12.90 3.70
N GLU A 106 8.59 -13.08 2.55
CA GLU A 106 7.94 -13.56 1.32
C GLU A 106 7.24 -14.92 1.52
N GLN A 107 7.84 -15.82 2.32
CA GLN A 107 7.27 -17.14 2.60
C GLN A 107 5.92 -17.11 3.33
N ILE A 108 5.70 -16.08 4.17
CA ILE A 108 4.45 -15.91 4.91
C ILE A 108 3.48 -14.97 4.19
N GLU A 109 4.00 -14.10 3.32
CA GLU A 109 3.22 -13.17 2.51
C GLU A 109 2.24 -13.93 1.60
N GLU A 110 2.69 -15.00 0.94
CA GLU A 110 1.84 -15.81 0.06
C GLU A 110 0.59 -16.37 0.77
N PRO A 111 0.70 -17.09 1.92
CA PRO A 111 -0.46 -17.51 2.71
C PRO A 111 -1.33 -16.35 3.19
N ILE A 112 -0.72 -15.24 3.62
CA ILE A 112 -1.46 -14.07 4.11
C ILE A 112 -2.31 -13.47 2.98
N PHE A 113 -1.76 -13.35 1.77
CA PHE A 113 -2.52 -12.91 0.60
C PHE A 113 -3.65 -13.86 0.26
N GLY A 114 -3.43 -15.18 0.33
CA GLY A 114 -4.50 -16.16 0.16
C GLY A 114 -5.68 -15.92 1.10
N ILE A 115 -5.40 -15.78 2.40
CA ILE A 115 -6.45 -15.50 3.42
C ILE A 115 -7.10 -14.14 3.15
N PHE A 116 -6.29 -13.12 2.89
CA PHE A 116 -6.74 -11.75 2.68
C PHE A 116 -7.67 -11.61 1.47
N PHE A 117 -7.30 -12.17 0.32
CA PHE A 117 -8.14 -12.16 -0.87
C PHE A 117 -9.39 -13.03 -0.70
N THR A 118 -9.30 -14.14 0.05
CA THR A 118 -10.49 -14.94 0.40
C THR A 118 -11.48 -14.14 1.24
N LEU A 119 -10.99 -13.42 2.26
CA LEU A 119 -11.83 -12.54 3.08
C LEU A 119 -12.38 -11.37 2.28
N ALA A 120 -11.58 -10.74 1.42
CA ALA A 120 -12.04 -9.67 0.53
C ALA A 120 -13.15 -10.16 -0.41
N GLY A 121 -13.01 -11.37 -0.96
CA GLY A 121 -14.05 -12.03 -1.75
C GLY A 121 -15.31 -12.35 -0.94
N ALA A 122 -15.18 -12.72 0.34
CA ALA A 122 -16.32 -12.94 1.22
C ALA A 122 -17.09 -11.65 1.58
N HIS A 123 -16.41 -10.51 1.63
CA HIS A 123 -17.04 -9.19 1.82
C HIS A 123 -17.65 -8.62 0.53
N LEU A 124 -17.36 -9.24 -0.61
CA LEU A 124 -17.89 -8.83 -1.90
C LEU A 124 -19.34 -9.29 -2.02
N ASP A 125 -20.27 -8.34 -1.89
CA ASP A 125 -21.68 -8.60 -2.16
C ASP A 125 -21.98 -8.40 -3.65
N LEU A 126 -22.17 -9.50 -4.37
CA LEU A 126 -22.46 -9.52 -5.80
C LEU A 126 -23.76 -8.75 -6.16
N LYS A 127 -24.73 -8.66 -5.24
CA LYS A 127 -25.95 -7.88 -5.46
C LYS A 127 -25.68 -6.38 -5.38
N LEU A 128 -24.75 -5.98 -4.51
CA LEU A 128 -24.28 -4.59 -4.42
C LEU A 128 -23.34 -4.21 -5.57
N ILE A 129 -22.79 -5.16 -6.33
CA ILE A 129 -22.01 -4.83 -7.54
C ILE A 129 -22.89 -4.26 -8.65
N GLU A 130 -24.17 -4.64 -8.77
CA GLU A 130 -25.06 -4.03 -9.76
C GLU A 130 -25.31 -2.54 -9.46
N SER A 131 -25.49 -2.18 -8.19
CA SER A 131 -25.68 -0.79 -7.76
C SER A 131 -24.37 0.00 -7.63
N ALA A 132 -23.30 -0.65 -7.16
CA ALA A 132 -21.96 -0.07 -7.00
C ALA A 132 -21.07 -0.27 -8.23
N GLY A 133 -21.58 -0.84 -9.32
CA GLY A 133 -20.79 -1.12 -10.53
C GLY A 133 -20.32 0.15 -11.21
N LEU A 134 -21.20 1.15 -11.29
CA LEU A 134 -20.85 2.49 -11.77
C LEU A 134 -19.83 3.16 -10.85
N LEU A 135 -19.98 3.02 -9.53
CA LEU A 135 -19.03 3.55 -8.55
C LEU A 135 -17.67 2.87 -8.67
N SER A 136 -17.64 1.55 -8.82
CA SER A 136 -16.42 0.75 -9.01
C SER A 136 -15.69 1.18 -10.27
N LEU A 137 -16.42 1.36 -11.37
CA LEU A 137 -15.87 1.82 -12.65
C LEU A 137 -15.33 3.25 -12.55
N ALA A 138 -16.08 4.16 -11.92
CA ALA A 138 -15.64 5.54 -11.68
C ALA A 138 -14.36 5.58 -10.81
N ILE A 139 -14.30 4.78 -9.75
CA ILE A 139 -13.12 4.65 -8.89
C ILE A 139 -11.94 4.07 -9.67
N SER A 140 -12.14 3.01 -10.45
CA SER A 140 -11.09 2.39 -11.28
C SER A 140 -10.51 3.37 -12.30
N ILE A 141 -11.36 4.07 -13.05
CA ILE A 141 -10.94 5.06 -14.04
C ILE A 141 -10.23 6.24 -13.35
N GLY A 142 -10.81 6.75 -12.26
CA GLY A 142 -10.22 7.85 -11.49
C GLY A 142 -8.85 7.48 -10.92
N ARG A 143 -8.69 6.27 -10.38
CA ARG A 143 -7.40 5.74 -9.90
C ARG A 143 -6.40 5.59 -11.04
N PHE A 144 -6.82 5.06 -12.17
CA PHE A 144 -5.95 4.87 -13.33
C PHE A 144 -5.45 6.20 -13.87
N ALA A 145 -6.38 7.14 -14.13
CA ALA A 145 -6.06 8.47 -14.60
C ALA A 145 -5.20 9.25 -13.60
N GLY A 146 -5.54 9.20 -12.31
CA GLY A 146 -4.79 9.86 -11.24
C GLY A 146 -3.36 9.33 -11.10
N LYS A 147 -3.16 8.01 -11.16
CA LYS A 147 -1.81 7.40 -11.13
C LYS A 147 -1.01 7.80 -12.37
N LEU A 148 -1.61 7.75 -13.55
CA LEU A 148 -0.92 8.08 -14.80
C LEU A 148 -0.54 9.56 -14.90
N LEU A 149 -1.48 10.47 -14.59
CA LEU A 149 -1.24 11.90 -14.63
C LEU A 149 -0.31 12.33 -13.48
N GLY A 150 -0.57 11.86 -12.27
CA GLY A 150 0.24 12.16 -11.09
C GLY A 150 1.68 11.68 -11.22
N SER A 151 1.90 10.46 -11.74
CA SER A 151 3.26 9.96 -11.97
C SER A 151 3.98 10.75 -13.05
N ARG A 152 3.28 11.14 -14.14
CA ARG A 152 3.88 11.90 -15.23
C ARG A 152 4.28 13.30 -14.77
N LEU A 153 3.36 14.01 -14.12
CA LEU A 153 3.62 15.34 -13.57
C LEU A 153 4.72 15.29 -12.51
N GLY A 154 4.67 14.32 -11.59
CA GLY A 154 5.70 14.17 -10.55
C GLY A 154 7.08 13.85 -11.13
N ALA A 155 7.14 12.98 -12.14
CA ALA A 155 8.40 12.63 -12.81
C ALA A 155 8.94 13.77 -13.69
N GLU A 156 8.07 14.63 -14.22
CA GLU A 156 8.45 15.83 -14.96
C GLU A 156 9.01 16.91 -14.03
N ILE A 157 8.35 17.18 -12.91
CA ILE A 157 8.79 18.13 -11.88
C ILE A 157 10.12 17.69 -11.25
N SER A 158 10.32 16.39 -11.04
CA SER A 158 11.52 15.83 -10.40
C SER A 158 12.68 15.55 -11.38
N ASP A 159 12.52 15.92 -12.65
CA ASP A 159 13.42 15.63 -13.77
C ASP A 159 13.94 14.17 -13.84
N ALA A 160 13.03 13.22 -13.66
CA ALA A 160 13.36 11.79 -13.66
C ALA A 160 13.73 11.27 -15.07
N PRO A 161 14.45 10.14 -15.20
CA PRO A 161 14.80 9.59 -16.52
C PRO A 161 13.57 9.30 -17.42
N PRO A 162 13.71 9.37 -18.77
CA PRO A 162 12.62 9.12 -19.72
C PRO A 162 11.81 7.82 -19.50
N PRO A 163 12.42 6.66 -19.16
CA PRO A 163 11.65 5.45 -18.86
C PRO A 163 10.78 5.62 -17.59
N VAL A 164 11.26 6.34 -16.58
CA VAL A 164 10.48 6.64 -15.37
C VAL A 164 9.32 7.56 -15.69
N LYS A 165 9.53 8.63 -16.47
CA LYS A 165 8.44 9.54 -16.90
C LYS A 165 7.33 8.80 -17.67
N ARG A 166 7.67 7.78 -18.46
CA ARG A 166 6.73 7.08 -19.36
C ARG A 166 6.05 5.86 -18.73
N TYR A 167 6.74 5.10 -17.87
CA TYR A 167 6.30 3.78 -17.41
C TYR A 167 5.94 3.69 -15.92
N LEU A 168 6.37 4.66 -15.09
CA LEU A 168 6.10 4.64 -13.65
C LEU A 168 4.59 4.58 -13.34
N GLY A 169 3.76 5.30 -14.10
CA GLY A 169 2.31 5.29 -13.91
C GLY A 169 1.67 3.91 -14.11
N TYR A 170 2.22 3.10 -15.01
CA TYR A 170 1.76 1.72 -15.24
C TYR A 170 2.30 0.77 -14.16
N ALA A 171 3.53 0.98 -13.70
CA ALA A 171 4.14 0.20 -12.61
C ALA A 171 3.48 0.44 -11.24
N LEU A 172 2.81 1.58 -11.05
CA LEU A 172 2.08 1.91 -9.83
C LEU A 172 0.64 1.37 -9.81
N LEU A 173 0.18 0.68 -10.86
CA LEU A 173 -1.16 0.10 -10.93
C LEU A 173 -1.42 -1.05 -9.93
N PRO A 174 -0.48 -1.99 -9.69
CA PRO A 174 -0.65 -3.08 -8.72
C PRO A 174 -0.62 -2.53 -7.30
N THR A 175 -1.77 -2.12 -6.76
CA THR A 175 -1.92 -1.73 -5.34
C THR A 175 -3.21 -2.28 -4.76
N ALA A 176 -3.46 -3.58 -4.94
CA ALA A 176 -4.65 -4.24 -4.41
C ALA A 176 -4.60 -4.41 -2.89
N GLY A 177 -3.53 -4.99 -2.36
CA GLY A 177 -3.42 -5.34 -0.94
C GLY A 177 -3.63 -4.15 0.00
N VAL A 178 -2.90 -3.05 -0.25
CA VAL A 178 -3.03 -1.83 0.56
C VAL A 178 -4.42 -1.20 0.44
N ALA A 179 -5.00 -1.17 -0.77
CA ALA A 179 -6.31 -0.56 -0.97
C ALA A 179 -7.44 -1.31 -0.26
N VAL A 180 -7.40 -2.65 -0.30
CA VAL A 180 -8.36 -3.50 0.40
C VAL A 180 -8.17 -3.39 1.91
N GLY A 181 -6.93 -3.34 2.41
CA GLY A 181 -6.67 -3.19 3.85
C GLY A 181 -7.23 -1.88 4.40
N LEU A 182 -6.99 -0.77 3.70
CA LEU A 182 -7.47 0.56 4.09
C LEU A 182 -9.00 0.70 4.02
N VAL A 183 -9.68 -0.01 3.11
CA VAL A 183 -11.15 0.06 3.05
C VAL A 183 -11.81 -0.76 4.15
N LEU A 184 -11.21 -1.88 4.54
CA LEU A 184 -11.66 -2.67 5.69
C LEU A 184 -11.40 -1.92 7.01
N GLU A 185 -10.27 -1.22 7.13
CA GLU A 185 -10.01 -0.31 8.26
C GLU A 185 -10.99 0.87 8.30
N ALA A 186 -11.30 1.45 7.14
CA ALA A 186 -12.32 2.49 7.03
C ALA A 186 -13.70 1.94 7.45
N GLN A 187 -14.03 0.70 7.11
CA GLN A 187 -15.27 0.07 7.56
C GLN A 187 -15.35 -0.03 9.09
N ALA A 188 -14.24 -0.38 9.75
CA ALA A 188 -14.17 -0.39 11.21
C ALA A 188 -14.35 1.01 11.82
N THR A 189 -13.81 2.04 11.16
CA THR A 189 -13.90 3.44 11.60
C THR A 189 -15.30 4.06 11.40
N PHE A 190 -15.94 3.82 10.26
CA PHE A 190 -17.22 4.42 9.89
C PHE A 190 -18.45 3.56 10.24
N GLY A 191 -18.26 2.34 10.73
CA GLY A 191 -19.33 1.42 11.13
C GLY A 191 -20.08 0.77 9.96
N ALA A 192 -21.02 -0.14 10.27
CA ALA A 192 -21.65 -1.04 9.30
C ALA A 192 -22.87 -0.46 8.55
N GLY A 193 -22.94 0.87 8.38
CA GLY A 193 -24.02 1.55 7.67
C GLY A 193 -24.08 1.23 6.17
N GLU A 194 -25.22 1.51 5.54
CA GLU A 194 -25.44 1.27 4.11
C GLU A 194 -24.41 1.99 3.23
N PHE A 195 -24.08 3.24 3.57
CA PHE A 195 -23.05 4.01 2.87
C PHE A 195 -21.67 3.33 2.93
N THR A 196 -21.26 2.86 4.12
CA THR A 196 -19.98 2.15 4.29
C THR A 196 -19.96 0.84 3.49
N ARG A 197 -21.08 0.11 3.44
CA ARG A 197 -21.20 -1.13 2.64
C ARG A 197 -21.04 -0.84 1.14
N ILE A 198 -21.71 0.19 0.62
CA ILE A 198 -21.58 0.60 -0.79
C ILE A 198 -20.14 1.03 -1.09
N MET A 199 -19.52 1.80 -0.20
CA MET A 199 -18.11 2.23 -0.33
C MET A 199 -17.16 1.04 -0.36
N VAL A 200 -17.30 0.10 0.58
CA VAL A 200 -16.47 -1.12 0.66
C VAL A 200 -16.65 -1.94 -0.62
N SER A 201 -17.87 -2.27 -1.00
CA SER A 201 -18.16 -3.03 -2.22
C SER A 201 -17.63 -2.34 -3.48
N GLY A 202 -17.76 -1.02 -3.56
CA GLY A 202 -17.25 -0.24 -4.70
C GLY A 202 -15.73 -0.21 -4.80
N VAL A 203 -15.03 -0.07 -3.68
CA VAL A 203 -13.56 -0.14 -3.66
C VAL A 203 -13.08 -1.56 -3.96
N LEU A 204 -13.69 -2.59 -3.35
CA LEU A 204 -13.37 -4.00 -3.65
C LEU A 204 -13.59 -4.33 -5.12
N GLY A 205 -14.74 -3.92 -5.69
CA GLY A 205 -15.05 -4.06 -7.11
C GLY A 205 -14.01 -3.36 -7.99
N SER A 206 -13.61 -2.13 -7.64
CA SER A 206 -12.57 -1.40 -8.37
C SER A 206 -11.20 -2.09 -8.32
N VAL A 207 -10.87 -2.74 -7.20
CA VAL A 207 -9.64 -3.51 -7.02
C VAL A 207 -9.68 -4.75 -7.90
N ILE A 208 -10.79 -5.49 -7.93
CA ILE A 208 -10.96 -6.67 -8.80
C ILE A 208 -10.77 -6.28 -10.28
N ILE A 209 -11.41 -5.19 -10.73
CA ILE A 209 -11.23 -4.68 -12.10
C ILE A 209 -9.75 -4.35 -12.35
N SER A 210 -9.10 -3.69 -11.40
CA SER A 210 -7.70 -3.31 -11.51
C SER A 210 -6.78 -4.53 -11.57
N GLU A 211 -7.01 -5.56 -10.75
CA GLU A 211 -6.21 -6.80 -10.72
C GLU A 211 -6.37 -7.61 -12.01
N ILE A 212 -7.55 -7.60 -12.64
CA ILE A 212 -7.73 -8.22 -13.96
C ILE A 212 -6.95 -7.47 -15.03
N LEU A 213 -6.93 -6.13 -15.00
CA LEU A 213 -6.24 -5.30 -15.99
C LEU A 213 -4.72 -5.26 -15.79
N THR A 214 -4.26 -5.32 -14.54
CA THR A 214 -2.86 -5.16 -14.12
C THR A 214 -1.90 -6.10 -14.86
N PRO A 215 -2.10 -7.43 -14.98
CA PRO A 215 -1.15 -8.31 -15.68
C PRO A 215 -0.99 -7.95 -17.15
N PHE A 216 -2.07 -7.52 -17.82
CA PHE A 216 -2.00 -7.07 -19.22
C PHE A 216 -1.19 -5.77 -19.34
N MET A 217 -1.44 -4.80 -18.46
CA MET A 217 -0.79 -3.50 -18.51
C MET A 217 0.68 -3.57 -18.07
N MET A 218 0.99 -4.33 -17.01
CA MET A 218 2.35 -4.58 -16.53
C MET A 218 3.19 -5.26 -17.60
N ARG A 219 2.67 -6.32 -18.22
CA ARG A 219 3.34 -6.99 -19.33
C ARG A 219 3.65 -6.00 -20.44
N HIS A 220 2.65 -5.23 -20.89
CA HIS A 220 2.86 -4.22 -21.94
C HIS A 220 3.90 -3.17 -21.55
N SER A 221 3.90 -2.72 -20.30
CA SER A 221 4.86 -1.74 -19.78
C SER A 221 6.29 -2.29 -19.77
N LEU A 222 6.50 -3.51 -19.27
CA LEU A 222 7.82 -4.16 -19.22
C LEU A 222 8.39 -4.45 -20.61
N PHE A 223 7.55 -4.89 -21.55
CA PHE A 223 7.96 -5.08 -22.94
C PHE A 223 8.34 -3.76 -23.62
N LYS A 224 7.61 -2.68 -23.36
CA LYS A 224 7.91 -1.35 -23.92
C LYS A 224 9.06 -0.63 -23.22
N ALA A 225 9.33 -0.94 -21.95
CA ALA A 225 10.49 -0.45 -21.21
C ALA A 225 11.80 -1.15 -21.62
N GLY A 226 11.72 -2.26 -22.36
CA GLY A 226 12.89 -3.04 -22.79
C GLY A 226 13.47 -3.95 -21.70
N GLU A 227 12.84 -4.01 -20.53
CA GLU A 227 13.30 -4.83 -19.40
C GLU A 227 12.85 -6.30 -19.51
N ALA A 228 11.92 -6.61 -20.42
CA ALA A 228 11.45 -7.97 -20.71
C ALA A 228 12.05 -8.56 -22.00
N SER A 229 13.35 -8.32 -22.27
CA SER A 229 14.03 -9.03 -23.36
C SER A 229 14.41 -10.45 -22.90
N PRO A 230 13.99 -11.52 -23.61
CA PRO A 230 14.59 -12.84 -23.41
C PRO A 230 16.07 -12.76 -23.79
N GLY A 231 16.93 -13.37 -22.98
CA GLY A 231 18.38 -13.27 -23.07
C GLY A 231 18.94 -13.25 -24.49
N VAL A 232 19.84 -12.30 -24.73
CA VAL A 232 20.86 -12.39 -25.75
C VAL A 232 21.65 -13.67 -25.47
N SER A 233 21.35 -14.75 -26.20
CA SER A 233 22.24 -15.88 -26.34
C SER A 233 23.47 -15.39 -27.10
N GLY A 234 24.48 -14.92 -26.38
CA GLY A 234 25.83 -14.86 -26.90
C GLY A 234 26.26 -16.26 -27.32
N LYS A 235 26.35 -16.50 -28.62
CA LYS A 235 27.20 -17.54 -29.18
C LYS A 235 28.33 -16.82 -29.90
N SER A 236 29.54 -17.15 -29.42
CA SER A 236 30.88 -17.13 -30.04
C SER A 236 31.07 -16.34 -31.31
#